data_AF-A0A7J3QZU3-F1
#
_entry.id   AF-A0A7J3QZU3-F1
#
_cell.length_a   1.000
_cell.length_b   1.000
_cell.length_c   1.000
_cell.angle_alpha   90.00
_cell.angle_beta   90.00
_cell.angle_gamma   90.00
#
_symmetry.space_group_name_H-M   'P 1'
#
loop_
_entity.id
_entity.type
_entity.pdbx_description
1 polymer ?
#
loop_
_entity_poly.entity_id
_entity_poly.type
_entity_poly.pdbx_seq_one_letter_code
_entity_poly.pdbx_strand_id
1 'polypeptide(L)'
;MKIFHYSEVKAEEAQEEGASKLKVRWLITKDTGAPNFAMRLFEMEPGGHSPLHVHPWEHEVFILEGEGTVVGPEGERKFKP
;
A
#
# COMPACT_ATOMS: atom_id res chain seq x y z
N MET A 1 -13.40 18.46 7.37
CA MET A 1 -13.76 17.07 7.04
C MET A 1 -13.78 16.95 5.53
N LYS A 2 -13.01 16.04 4.94
CA LYS A 2 -13.07 15.71 3.51
C LYS A 2 -13.76 14.36 3.35
N ILE A 3 -14.63 14.23 2.36
CA ILE A 3 -15.35 13.00 2.02
C ILE A 3 -15.25 12.85 0.51
N PHE A 4 -14.76 11.71 0.06
CA PHE A 4 -14.62 11.35 -1.35
C PHE A 4 -14.54 9.83 -1.47
N HIS A 5 -14.95 9.27 -2.61
CA HIS A 5 -14.77 7.86 -2.87
C HIS A 5 -13.32 7.59 -3.30
N TYR A 6 -12.72 6.47 -2.85
CA TYR A 6 -11.30 6.19 -3.12
C TYR A 6 -10.97 6.13 -4.63
N SER A 7 -11.95 5.74 -5.46
CA SER A 7 -11.80 5.66 -6.91
C SER A 7 -11.63 7.02 -7.59
N GLU A 8 -12.00 8.11 -6.92
CA GLU A 8 -11.78 9.49 -7.40
C GLU A 8 -10.30 9.90 -7.29
N VAL A 9 -9.52 9.23 -6.43
CA VAL A 9 -8.07 9.45 -6.33
C VAL A 9 -7.38 8.61 -7.40
N LYS A 10 -6.58 9.24 -8.26
CA LYS A 10 -5.84 8.56 -9.33
C LYS A 10 -4.96 7.44 -8.77
N ALA A 11 -5.02 6.27 -9.40
CA ALA A 11 -4.04 5.21 -9.18
C ALA A 11 -2.76 5.54 -9.95
N GLU A 12 -1.64 5.53 -9.25
CA GLU A 12 -0.30 5.75 -9.78
C GLU A 12 0.49 4.46 -9.71
N GLU A 13 1.36 4.20 -10.68
CA GLU A 13 2.32 3.11 -10.59
C GLU A 13 3.27 3.37 -9.40
N ALA A 14 3.52 2.34 -8.60
CA ALA A 14 4.49 2.44 -7.52
C ALA A 14 5.89 2.68 -8.12
N GLN A 15 6.47 3.84 -7.82
CA GLN A 15 7.76 4.27 -8.38
C GLN A 15 8.98 3.67 -7.66
N GLU A 16 8.76 2.78 -6.70
CA GLU A 16 9.84 2.17 -5.96
C GLU A 16 10.61 1.17 -6.83
N GLU A 17 11.95 1.28 -6.83
CA GLU A 17 12.80 0.38 -7.61
C GLU A 17 12.61 -1.07 -7.14
N GLY A 18 12.30 -1.95 -8.09
CA GLY A 18 11.98 -3.36 -7.81
C GLY A 18 10.50 -3.63 -7.52
N ALA A 19 9.63 -2.62 -7.50
CA ALA A 19 8.18 -2.85 -7.51
C ALA A 19 7.70 -3.26 -8.91
N SER A 20 6.74 -4.19 -8.96
CA SER A 20 6.16 -4.66 -10.21
C SER A 20 4.66 -4.89 -10.06
N LYS A 21 3.89 -4.44 -11.05
CA LYS A 21 2.42 -4.56 -11.10
C LYS A 21 1.72 -4.11 -9.81
N LEU A 22 2.21 -3.02 -9.25
CA LEU A 22 1.74 -2.45 -7.99
C LEU A 22 1.32 -1.00 -8.24
N LYS A 23 0.06 -0.70 -7.93
CA LYS A 23 -0.48 0.65 -7.98
C LYS A 23 -0.74 1.16 -6.58
N VAL A 24 -0.64 2.48 -6.42
CA VAL A 24 -0.92 3.19 -5.16
C VAL A 24 -1.89 4.34 -5.40
N ARG A 25 -2.82 4.53 -4.47
CA ARG A 25 -3.64 5.74 -4.34
C ARG A 25 -3.32 6.42 -3.02
N TRP A 26 -2.89 7.67 -3.08
CA TRP A 26 -2.60 8.50 -1.92
C TRP A 26 -3.89 9.15 -1.40
N LEU A 27 -4.58 8.48 -0.47
CA LEU A 27 -5.93 8.85 -0.03
C LEU A 27 -5.92 10.01 0.97
N ILE A 28 -5.34 9.79 2.15
CA ILE A 28 -5.22 10.81 3.21
C ILE A 28 -3.75 11.16 3.32
N THR A 29 -3.41 12.40 3.02
CA THR A 29 -2.05 12.93 3.01
C THR A 29 -1.96 14.27 3.74
N LYS A 30 -0.74 14.81 3.83
CA LYS A 30 -0.51 16.18 4.30
C LYS A 30 -1.33 17.21 3.51
N ASP A 31 -1.43 17.05 2.19
CA ASP A 31 -2.21 17.95 1.32
C ASP A 31 -3.72 17.83 1.54
N THR A 32 -4.17 16.70 2.08
CA THR A 32 -5.56 16.55 2.54
C THR A 32 -5.81 17.13 3.94
N GLY A 33 -4.76 17.56 4.64
CA GLY A 33 -4.82 18.14 5.98
C GLY A 33 -4.45 17.18 7.12
N ALA A 34 -3.89 16.00 6.82
CA ALA A 34 -3.51 15.03 7.84
C ALA A 34 -2.15 15.40 8.47
N PRO A 35 -2.08 15.59 9.80
CA PRO A 35 -0.87 16.10 10.45
C PRO A 35 0.17 15.03 10.78
N ASN A 36 -0.24 13.76 10.92
CA ASN A 36 0.57 12.73 11.59
C ASN A 36 0.96 11.54 10.70
N PHE A 37 0.04 11.05 9.87
CA PHE A 37 0.28 9.87 9.02
C PHE A 37 -0.44 9.99 7.67
N ALA A 38 -0.05 9.14 6.73
CA ALA A 38 -0.71 9.02 5.43
C ALA A 38 -1.45 7.69 5.30
N MET A 39 -2.65 7.72 4.72
CA MET A 39 -3.41 6.54 4.33
C MET A 39 -3.27 6.34 2.82
N ARG A 40 -2.91 5.13 2.41
CA ARG A 40 -2.73 4.74 1.01
C ARG A 40 -3.52 3.46 0.75
N LEU A 41 -4.04 3.32 -0.46
CA LEU A 41 -4.57 2.06 -0.96
C LEU A 41 -3.59 1.50 -1.97
N PHE A 42 -3.16 0.25 -1.75
CA PHE A 42 -2.34 -0.48 -2.69
C PHE A 42 -3.18 -1.54 -3.41
N GLU A 43 -3.01 -1.62 -4.72
CA GLU A 43 -3.66 -2.62 -5.58
C GLU A 43 -2.54 -3.36 -6.33
N MET A 44 -2.42 -4.67 -6.11
CA MET A 44 -1.39 -5.51 -6.69
C MET A 44 -2.02 -6.54 -7.63
N GLU A 45 -1.54 -6.61 -8.87
CA GLU A 45 -2.01 -7.62 -9.83
C GLU A 45 -1.33 -8.97 -9.59
N PRO A 46 -1.87 -10.10 -10.09
CA PRO A 46 -1.24 -11.41 -9.98
C PRO A 46 0.22 -11.43 -10.45
N GLY A 47 1.09 -11.93 -9.57
CA GLY A 47 2.55 -11.98 -9.78
C GLY A 47 3.27 -10.64 -9.58
N GLY A 48 2.56 -9.59 -9.13
CA GLY A 48 3.16 -8.35 -8.66
C GLY A 48 3.92 -8.52 -7.34
N HIS A 49 4.78 -7.56 -7.02
CA HIS A 49 5.54 -7.53 -5.77
C HIS A 49 6.06 -6.12 -5.47
N SER A 50 6.40 -5.89 -4.21
CA SER A 50 7.27 -4.81 -3.76
C SER A 50 8.67 -5.37 -3.43
N PRO A 51 9.73 -4.55 -3.43
CA PRO A 51 11.03 -5.00 -2.96
C PRO A 51 10.98 -5.33 -1.46
N LEU A 52 11.88 -6.20 -1.01
CA LEU A 52 12.12 -6.41 0.42
C LEU A 52 12.99 -5.25 0.94
N HIS A 53 12.45 -4.42 1.82
CA HIS A 53 13.16 -3.28 2.40
C HIS A 53 12.86 -3.11 3.90
N VAL A 54 13.62 -2.22 4.54
CA VAL A 54 13.40 -1.79 5.93
C VAL A 54 13.61 -0.29 6.03
N HIS A 55 12.82 0.38 6.87
CA HIS A 55 12.90 1.81 7.12
C HIS A 55 12.45 2.16 8.55
N PRO A 56 12.88 3.30 9.13
CA PRO A 56 12.66 3.64 10.54
C PRO A 56 11.25 4.21 10.85
N TRP A 57 10.25 3.84 10.04
CA TRP A 57 8.84 4.15 10.28
C TRP A 57 8.01 2.89 10.12
N GLU A 58 6.91 2.82 10.85
CA GLU A 58 5.97 1.70 10.85
C GLU A 58 5.11 1.66 9.59
N HIS A 59 4.56 0.48 9.30
CA HIS A 59 3.39 0.33 8.44
C HIS A 59 2.27 -0.32 9.24
N GLU A 60 1.09 0.28 9.20
CA GLU A 60 -0.16 -0.33 9.65
C GLU A 60 -0.96 -0.71 8.40
N VAL A 61 -1.11 -2.02 8.16
CA VAL A 61 -1.72 -2.56 6.94
C VAL A 61 -2.96 -3.38 7.28
N PHE A 62 -4.05 -3.12 6.57
CA PHE A 62 -5.27 -3.91 6.65
C PHE A 62 -5.62 -4.42 5.24
N ILE A 63 -5.83 -5.74 5.12
CA ILE A 63 -6.13 -6.39 3.83
C ILE A 63 -7.63 -6.25 3.55
N LEU A 64 -7.98 -5.57 2.46
CA LEU A 64 -9.37 -5.36 2.06
C LEU A 64 -9.91 -6.51 1.20
N GLU A 65 -9.08 -7.06 0.32
CA GLU A 65 -9.47 -8.09 -0.65
C GLU A 65 -8.25 -8.90 -1.09
N GLY A 66 -8.49 -10.10 -1.61
CA GLY A 66 -7.49 -10.92 -2.30
C GLY A 66 -6.73 -11.88 -1.39
N GLU A 67 -5.61 -12.40 -1.88
CA GLU A 67 -4.72 -13.26 -1.11
C GLU A 67 -3.28 -13.03 -1.60
N GLY A 68 -2.31 -13.34 -0.75
CA GLY A 68 -0.91 -13.10 -1.08
C GLY A 68 0.04 -13.61 -0.01
N THR A 69 1.30 -13.19 -0.13
CA THR A 69 2.38 -13.54 0.80
C THR A 69 3.05 -12.27 1.28
N VAL A 70 3.18 -12.12 2.60
CA VAL A 70 4.07 -11.14 3.23
C VAL A 70 5.42 -11.80 3.47
N VAL A 71 6.49 -11.14 3.07
CA VAL A 71 7.87 -11.58 3.30
C VAL A 71 8.49 -10.69 4.37
N GLY A 72 9.00 -11.29 5.44
CA GLY A 72 9.65 -10.58 6.53
C GLY A 72 10.79 -11.37 7.17
N PRO A 73 11.39 -10.88 8.27
CA PRO A 73 12.50 -11.54 8.96
C PRO A 73 12.19 -12.96 9.44
N GLU A 74 10.92 -13.24 9.75
CA GLU A 74 10.44 -14.56 10.18
C GLU A 74 10.12 -15.50 9.00
N GLY A 75 10.37 -15.05 7.77
CA GLY A 75 10.09 -15.78 6.53
C GLY A 75 8.81 -15.32 5.85
N GLU A 76 8.22 -16.23 5.08
CA GLU A 76 7.01 -15.99 4.30
C GLU A 76 5.75 -16.33 5.09
N ARG A 77 4.76 -15.44 5.06
CA ARG A 77 3.43 -15.66 5.63
C ARG A 77 2.34 -15.39 4.61
N LYS A 78 1.55 -16.41 4.29
CA LYS A 78 0.37 -16.26 3.45
C LYS A 78 -0.75 -15.55 4.19
N PHE A 79 -1.54 -14.76 3.48
CA PHE A 79 -2.74 -14.12 4.01
C PHE A 79 -3.93 -14.28 3.05
N LYS A 80 -5.11 -14.22 3.65
CA LYS A 80 -6.42 -14.05 3.01
C LYS A 80 -7.32 -13.34 4.04
N PRO A 81 -8.03 -12.26 3.66
CA PRO A 81 -8.90 -11.51 4.57
C PRO A 81 -10.08 -12.34 5.05
#